data_AF-A0A0P7CLU3-F1
#
_entry.id   AF-A0A0P7CLU3-F1
#
_cell.length_a   1.000
_cell.length_b   1.000
_cell.length_c   1.000
_cell.angle_alpha   90.00
_cell.angle_beta   90.00
_cell.angle_gamma   90.00
#
_symmetry.space_group_name_H-M   'P 1'
#
loop_
_entity.id
_entity.type
_entity.pdbx_description
1 polymer ?
#
loop_
_entity_poly.entity_id
_entity_poly.type
_entity_poly.pdbx_seq_one_letter_code
_entity_poly.pdbx_strand_id
1 'polypeptide(L)'
;MITQETIRCKGCNRPLHTEASRAAGYGPACACRAALTAAGYSASQVERAIEVIELGGVVHLPGMGDNKIFAVVGSAGSIYRASATHCDCTAGQHGRRCYHTAVAWLMSTSAGEAVRAVTAAA
;
A
#
# COMPACT_ATOMS: atom_id res chain seq x y z
N MET A 1 10.33 -19.03 -34.79
CA MET A 1 9.83 -17.78 -34.18
C MET A 1 9.26 -18.15 -32.83
N ILE A 2 9.94 -17.83 -31.72
CA ILE A 2 9.47 -18.16 -30.38
C ILE A 2 8.58 -17.00 -29.93
N THR A 3 7.26 -17.20 -29.93
CA THR A 3 6.33 -16.28 -29.27
C THR A 3 6.56 -16.40 -27.78
N GLN A 4 7.18 -15.39 -27.16
CA GLN A 4 7.20 -15.29 -25.71
C GLN A 4 5.75 -15.15 -25.23
N GLU A 5 5.31 -16.08 -24.39
CA GLU A 5 3.99 -16.01 -23.78
C GLU A 5 3.94 -14.79 -22.84
N THR A 6 3.06 -13.86 -23.16
CA THR A 6 2.88 -12.65 -22.35
C THR A 6 2.17 -13.01 -21.06
N ILE A 7 2.92 -13.10 -19.96
CA ILE A 7 2.36 -13.28 -18.62
C ILE A 7 1.50 -12.06 -18.26
N ARG A 8 0.27 -12.30 -17.78
CA ARG A 8 -0.72 -11.27 -17.44
C ARG A 8 -0.96 -11.21 -15.94
N CYS A 9 -1.27 -10.01 -15.45
CA CYS A 9 -1.66 -9.79 -14.07
C CYS A 9 -2.96 -10.53 -13.75
N LYS A 10 -2.97 -11.38 -12.71
CA LYS A 10 -4.16 -12.09 -12.23
C LYS A 10 -5.28 -11.15 -11.74
N GLY A 11 -4.95 -9.90 -11.42
CA GLY A 11 -5.92 -8.89 -10.96
C GLY A 11 -6.55 -8.06 -12.07
N CYS A 12 -5.72 -7.44 -12.93
CA CYS A 12 -6.18 -6.47 -13.93
C CYS A 12 -5.94 -6.90 -15.39
N ASN A 13 -5.39 -8.10 -15.61
CA ASN A 13 -5.09 -8.68 -16.93
C ASN A 13 -4.11 -7.88 -17.83
N ARG A 14 -3.50 -6.81 -17.29
CA ARG A 14 -2.42 -6.06 -17.96
C ARG A 14 -1.16 -6.93 -18.08
N PRO A 15 -0.37 -6.76 -19.15
CA PRO A 15 0.88 -7.49 -19.34
C PRO A 15 1.89 -7.17 -18.23
N LEU A 16 2.66 -8.18 -17.81
CA LEU A 16 3.72 -8.05 -16.81
C LEU A 16 5.09 -8.05 -17.50
N HIS A 17 5.85 -6.98 -17.25
CA HIS A 17 7.14 -6.76 -17.93
C HIS A 17 8.35 -7.15 -17.06
N THR A 18 8.24 -7.04 -15.73
CA THR A 18 9.36 -7.35 -14.83
C THR A 18 9.29 -8.81 -14.34
N GLU A 19 10.44 -9.45 -14.16
CA GLU A 19 10.54 -10.82 -13.65
C GLU A 19 9.87 -10.97 -12.28
N ALA A 20 10.08 -10.00 -11.38
CA ALA A 20 9.43 -9.97 -10.07
C ALA A 20 7.90 -9.99 -10.17
N SER A 21 7.31 -9.16 -11.06
CA SER A 21 5.84 -9.17 -11.25
C SER A 21 5.37 -10.48 -11.88
N ARG A 22 6.12 -11.01 -12.85
CA ARG A 22 5.82 -12.30 -13.51
C ARG A 22 5.81 -13.45 -12.50
N ALA A 23 6.81 -13.52 -11.61
CA ALA A 23 6.90 -14.51 -10.55
C ALA A 23 5.75 -14.37 -9.53
N ALA A 24 5.40 -13.14 -9.14
CA ALA A 24 4.27 -12.88 -8.24
C ALA A 24 2.89 -13.10 -8.89
N GLY A 25 2.81 -13.01 -10.23
CA GLY A 25 1.55 -13.07 -10.98
C GLY A 25 0.66 -11.83 -10.85
N TYR A 26 1.15 -10.77 -10.22
CA TYR A 26 0.45 -9.50 -10.03
C TYR A 26 1.35 -8.31 -10.37
N GLY A 27 0.75 -7.28 -10.95
CA GLY A 27 1.40 -5.96 -11.04
C GLY A 27 1.40 -5.26 -9.68
N PRO A 28 2.24 -4.23 -9.47
CA PRO A 28 2.47 -3.61 -8.16
C PRO A 28 1.19 -3.20 -7.42
N ALA A 29 0.31 -2.43 -8.08
CA ALA A 29 -0.95 -1.98 -7.48
C ALA A 29 -1.90 -3.14 -7.15
N CYS A 30 -1.95 -4.18 -7.99
CA CYS A 30 -2.77 -5.37 -7.73
C CYS A 30 -2.22 -6.22 -6.59
N ALA A 31 -0.89 -6.31 -6.46
CA ALA A 31 -0.24 -6.98 -5.34
C ALA A 31 -0.57 -6.26 -4.01
N CYS A 32 -0.52 -4.93 -4.01
CA CYS A 32 -0.89 -4.13 -2.83
C CYS A 32 -2.36 -4.34 -2.45
N ARG A 33 -3.25 -4.30 -3.43
CA ARG A 33 -4.69 -4.54 -3.23
C ARG A 33 -4.93 -5.94 -2.63
N ALA A 34 -4.31 -6.97 -3.20
CA ALA A 34 -4.41 -8.34 -2.69
C ALA A 34 -3.88 -8.47 -1.26
N ALA A 35 -2.74 -7.84 -0.95
CA ALA A 35 -2.15 -7.86 0.38
C ALA A 35 -3.06 -7.19 1.43
N LEU A 36 -3.65 -6.03 1.12
CA LEU A 36 -4.57 -5.34 2.04
C LEU A 36 -5.88 -6.10 2.23
N THR A 37 -6.42 -6.69 1.16
CA THR A 37 -7.59 -7.56 1.26
C THR A 37 -7.29 -8.78 2.14
N ALA A 38 -6.14 -9.42 1.97
CA ALA A 38 -5.70 -10.54 2.80
C ALA A 38 -5.47 -10.12 4.27
N ALA A 39 -5.03 -8.89 4.52
CA ALA A 39 -4.94 -8.32 5.86
C ALA A 39 -6.31 -7.98 6.48
N GLY A 40 -7.41 -8.12 5.72
CA GLY A 40 -8.79 -7.92 6.18
C GLY A 40 -9.25 -6.47 6.19
N TYR A 41 -8.68 -5.62 5.34
CA TYR A 41 -9.22 -4.28 5.10
C TYR A 41 -10.42 -4.36 4.15
N SER A 42 -11.43 -3.51 4.37
CA SER A 42 -12.60 -3.43 3.47
C SER A 42 -12.21 -2.89 2.10
N ALA A 43 -12.98 -3.19 1.05
CA ALA A 43 -12.73 -2.68 -0.29
C ALA A 43 -12.53 -1.14 -0.33
N SER A 44 -13.36 -0.40 0.40
CA SER A 44 -13.26 1.06 0.52
C SER A 44 -11.99 1.53 1.24
N GLN A 45 -11.51 0.79 2.25
CA GLN A 45 -10.24 1.09 2.92
C GLN A 45 -9.05 0.81 1.99
N VAL A 46 -9.13 -0.28 1.22
CA VAL A 46 -8.10 -0.66 0.25
C VAL A 46 -7.98 0.39 -0.84
N GLU A 47 -9.10 0.79 -1.46
CA GLU A 47 -9.10 1.79 -2.53
C GLU A 47 -8.49 3.11 -2.09
N ARG A 48 -8.92 3.63 -0.94
CA ARG A 48 -8.39 4.87 -0.37
C ARG A 48 -6.92 4.77 0.01
N ALA A 49 -6.49 3.62 0.53
CA ALA A 49 -5.08 3.42 0.87
C ALA A 49 -4.19 3.44 -0.39
N ILE A 50 -4.63 2.79 -1.45
CA ILE A 50 -3.91 2.79 -2.74
C ILE A 50 -3.87 4.20 -3.32
N GLU A 51 -5.00 4.91 -3.37
CA GLU A 51 -5.07 6.29 -3.86
C GLU A 51 -4.10 7.21 -3.10
N VAL A 52 -4.07 7.14 -1.77
CA VAL A 52 -3.14 7.94 -0.96
C VAL A 52 -1.68 7.63 -1.29
N ILE A 53 -1.34 6.37 -1.51
CA ILE A 53 0.04 5.97 -1.85
C ILE A 53 0.40 6.46 -3.25
N GLU A 54 -0.48 6.29 -4.24
CA GLU A 54 -0.26 6.70 -5.63
C GLU A 54 -0.10 8.23 -5.76
N LEU A 55 -0.80 9.00 -4.93
CA LEU A 55 -0.71 10.46 -4.88
C LEU A 55 0.39 10.99 -3.95
N GLY A 56 1.20 10.12 -3.33
CA GLY A 56 2.28 10.54 -2.43
C GLY A 56 1.80 11.12 -1.09
N GLY A 57 0.56 10.83 -0.67
CA GLY A 57 -0.05 11.30 0.57
C GLY A 57 0.43 10.59 1.85
N VAL A 58 1.65 10.05 1.84
CA VAL A 58 2.26 9.36 2.98
C VAL A 58 3.75 9.67 3.08
N VAL A 59 4.22 9.97 4.29
CA VAL A 59 5.66 10.12 4.59
C VAL A 59 6.04 9.38 5.87
N HIS A 60 7.24 8.82 5.90
CA HIS A 60 7.80 8.21 7.11
C HIS A 60 8.25 9.30 8.09
N LEU A 61 7.90 9.16 9.37
CA LEU A 61 8.34 10.07 10.43
C LEU A 61 9.53 9.45 11.20
N PRO A 62 10.78 9.87 10.92
CA PRO A 62 11.95 9.34 11.60
C PRO A 62 11.99 9.75 13.09
N GLY A 63 12.67 8.95 13.93
CA GLY A 63 12.94 9.29 15.33
C GLY A 63 11.92 8.80 16.36
N MET A 64 10.93 7.99 15.96
CA MET A 64 9.87 7.43 16.83
C MET A 64 10.18 6.00 17.32
N GLY A 65 11.44 5.70 17.67
CA GLY A 65 11.89 4.39 18.14
C GLY A 65 11.82 3.28 17.08
N ASP A 66 11.68 2.02 17.51
CA ASP A 66 11.57 0.85 16.61
C ASP A 66 10.25 0.79 15.82
N ASN A 67 9.28 1.64 16.18
CA ASN A 67 7.99 1.68 15.52
C ASN A 67 8.05 2.55 14.27
N LYS A 68 7.74 1.94 13.12
CA LYS A 68 7.54 2.67 11.85
C LYS A 68 6.24 3.49 11.95
N ILE A 69 6.38 4.80 12.13
CA ILE A 69 5.27 5.76 12.16
C ILE A 69 5.26 6.56 10.85
N PHE A 70 4.06 6.75 10.30
CA PHE A 70 3.86 7.49 9.06
C PHE A 70 2.88 8.64 9.29
N ALA A 71 3.12 9.78 8.66
CA ALA A 71 2.11 10.81 8.47
C ALA A 71 1.34 10.49 7.19
N VAL A 72 0.01 10.39 7.30
CA VAL A 72 -0.89 10.00 6.20
C VAL A 72 -1.97 11.07 6.03
N VAL A 73 -2.22 11.46 4.78
CA VAL A 73 -3.20 12.50 4.44
C VAL A 73 -4.65 11.99 4.55
N GLY A 74 -5.49 12.84 5.14
CA GLY A 74 -6.93 12.74 5.29
C GLY A 74 -7.69 13.29 4.09
N SER A 75 -8.96 12.89 3.89
CA SER A 75 -9.81 13.43 2.81
C SER A 75 -10.03 14.95 2.83
N ALA A 76 -9.80 15.62 3.96
CA ALA A 76 -9.99 17.06 4.13
C ALA A 76 -8.66 17.79 4.39
N GLY A 77 -7.53 17.22 3.97
CA GLY A 77 -6.19 17.80 4.20
C GLY A 77 -5.65 17.63 5.62
N SER A 78 -6.40 16.99 6.53
CA SER A 78 -5.90 16.60 7.85
C SER A 78 -4.72 15.63 7.70
N ILE A 79 -3.77 15.66 8.63
CA ILE A 79 -2.65 14.71 8.66
C ILE A 79 -2.77 13.86 9.91
N TYR A 80 -2.75 12.54 9.74
CA TYR A 80 -2.84 11.58 10.84
C TYR A 80 -1.54 10.80 10.97
N ARG A 81 -1.13 10.53 12.22
CA ARG A 81 -0.04 9.61 12.51
C ARG A 81 -0.59 8.20 12.56
N ALA A 82 0.01 7.31 11.79
CA ALA A 82 -0.40 5.92 11.70
C ALA A 82 0.81 4.99 11.81
N SER A 83 0.67 3.95 12.61
CA SER A 83 1.46 2.72 12.55
C SER A 83 0.64 1.62 11.90
N ALA A 84 1.24 0.44 11.72
CA ALA A 84 0.55 -0.72 11.16
C ALA A 84 -0.71 -1.14 11.96
N THR A 85 -0.81 -0.76 13.24
CA THR A 85 -1.88 -1.20 14.16
C THR A 85 -2.62 -0.06 14.85
N HIS A 86 -2.08 1.17 14.82
CA HIS A 86 -2.67 2.31 15.53
C HIS A 86 -2.74 3.55 14.63
N CYS A 87 -3.75 4.38 14.82
CA CYS A 87 -3.86 5.67 14.13
C CYS A 87 -4.55 6.69 15.05
N ASP A 88 -4.10 7.94 15.01
CA ASP A 88 -4.69 9.04 15.78
C ASP A 88 -5.94 9.67 15.12
N CYS A 89 -6.49 9.10 14.05
CA CYS A 89 -7.80 9.48 13.54
C CYS A 89 -8.94 8.97 14.46
N THR A 90 -10.13 9.56 14.37
CA THR A 90 -11.29 9.17 15.22
C THR A 90 -11.55 7.67 15.19
N ALA A 91 -11.54 7.03 14.02
CA ALA A 91 -11.73 5.59 13.93
C ALA A 91 -10.64 4.80 14.69
N GLY A 92 -9.38 5.20 14.54
CA GLY A 92 -8.25 4.55 15.21
C GLY A 92 -8.24 4.77 16.72
N GLN A 93 -8.64 5.95 17.19
CA GLN A 93 -8.84 6.24 18.61
C GLN A 93 -9.91 5.34 19.25
N HIS A 94 -10.91 4.92 18.46
CA HIS A 94 -11.92 3.94 18.87
C HIS A 94 -11.52 2.47 18.58
N GLY A 95 -10.25 2.19 18.28
CA GLY A 95 -9.75 0.84 18.04
C GLY A 95 -10.25 0.20 16.72
N ARG A 96 -10.79 1.00 15.80
CA ARG A 96 -11.29 0.52 14.51
C ARG A 96 -10.22 0.65 13.43
N ARG A 97 -10.19 -0.29 12.50
CA ARG A 97 -9.35 -0.20 11.29
C ARG A 97 -9.73 1.02 10.46
N CYS A 98 -8.74 1.69 9.88
CA CYS A 98 -8.93 2.79 8.95
C CYS A 98 -7.97 2.64 7.75
N TYR A 99 -8.17 3.42 6.69
CA TYR A 99 -7.26 3.37 5.55
C TYR A 99 -5.87 3.90 5.90
N HIS A 100 -5.71 4.75 6.93
CA HIS A 100 -4.39 5.21 7.37
C HIS A 100 -3.55 4.06 7.95
N THR A 101 -4.13 3.18 8.76
CA THR A 101 -3.43 1.96 9.23
C THR A 101 -3.16 1.00 8.08
N ALA A 102 -4.03 0.96 7.05
CA ALA A 102 -3.77 0.18 5.84
C ALA A 102 -2.53 0.68 5.09
N VAL A 103 -2.41 1.99 4.89
CA VAL A 103 -1.22 2.63 4.30
C VAL A 103 0.03 2.31 5.13
N ALA A 104 -0.02 2.55 6.45
CA ALA A 104 1.12 2.31 7.32
C ALA A 104 1.53 0.83 7.40
N TRP A 105 0.55 -0.09 7.41
CA TRP A 105 0.80 -1.53 7.36
C TRP A 105 1.49 -1.93 6.05
N LEU A 106 1.00 -1.41 4.92
CA LEU A 106 1.62 -1.71 3.63
C LEU A 106 3.05 -1.18 3.56
N MET A 107 3.29 0.05 4.00
CA MET A 107 4.63 0.64 4.06
C MET A 107 5.57 -0.05 5.05
N SER A 108 5.03 -0.79 6.03
CA SER A 108 5.81 -1.48 7.06
C SER A 108 6.21 -2.90 6.70
N THR A 109 5.49 -3.53 5.76
CA THR A 109 5.71 -4.91 5.31
C THR A 109 6.61 -4.98 4.09
N SER A 110 7.16 -6.16 3.80
CA SER A 110 7.93 -6.43 2.57
C SER A 110 7.09 -6.26 1.30
N ALA A 111 5.76 -6.36 1.40
CA ALA A 111 4.85 -5.96 0.32
C ALA A 111 4.97 -4.47 -0.05
N GLY A 112 5.42 -3.62 0.88
CA GLY A 112 5.73 -2.20 0.65
C GLY A 112 7.12 -1.91 0.12
N GLU A 113 8.10 -2.83 0.24
CA GLU A 113 9.42 -2.64 -0.40
C GLU A 113 9.30 -2.60 -1.94
N ALA A 114 8.39 -3.41 -2.50
CA ALA A 114 8.04 -3.37 -3.91
C ALA A 114 7.41 -2.04 -4.35
N VAL A 115 6.70 -1.34 -3.44
CA VAL A 115 6.12 -0.02 -3.70
C VAL A 115 7.15 1.10 -3.57
N ARG A 116 8.05 1.03 -2.59
CA ARG A 116 9.14 2.01 -2.42
C ARG A 116 10.06 2.07 -3.65
N ALA A 117 10.28 0.94 -4.32
CA ALA A 117 11.02 0.89 -5.58
C ALA A 117 10.34 1.65 -6.73
N VAL A 118 9.02 1.79 -6.69
CA VAL A 118 8.23 2.53 -7.71
C VAL A 118 8.15 4.02 -7.39
N THR A 119 8.01 4.40 -6.12
CA THR A 119 7.91 5.82 -5.72
C THR A 119 9.25 6.56 -5.67
N ALA A 120 10.38 5.85 -5.56
CA ALA A 120 11.73 6.45 -5.58
C ALA A 120 12.29 6.68 -7.01
N ALA A 121 11.55 6.29 -8.04
CA ALA A 121 11.97 6.37 -9.45
C ALA A 121 11.25 7.50 -10.24
N ALA A 122 10.52 8.37 -9.54
CA ALA A 122 9.88 9.58 -10.09
C ALA A 122 10.62 10.82 -9.58
#